data_AF-A0A8T0SNF6-F1
#
_entry.id   AF-A0A8T0SNF6-F1
#
_cell.length_a   1.000
_cell.length_b   1.000
_cell.length_c   1.000
_cell.angle_alpha   90.00
_cell.angle_beta   90.00
_cell.angle_gamma   90.00
#
_symmetry.space_group_name_H-M   'P 1'
#
loop_
_entity.id
_entity.type
_entity.pdbx_description
1 polymer ?
#
loop_
_entity_poly.entity_id
_entity_poly.type
_entity_poly.pdbx_seq_one_letter_code
_entity_poly.pdbx_strand_id
1 'polypeptide(L)'
;MARRGGPGRVFLLALVLLLTLQTPASAAKKPCVILFQDFPANPFALLSTITNDILYEFSVIRGLALQIDDGFPTLLQKLPGVLRVSPGTLLRLRTTRSWDFLGLAENGRETPAWSSANLGADTIIGNIDTGQTNRALASPRVRQGPFFQELDQSPGSKVLQLPVSSTACRCSL
;
A
#
# COMPACT_ATOMS: atom_id res chain seq x y z
N MET A 1 35.31 12.21 49.64
CA MET A 1 35.88 12.07 48.28
C MET A 1 34.81 12.50 47.26
N ALA A 2 34.70 13.79 46.97
CA ALA A 2 33.66 14.33 46.09
C ALA A 2 34.24 14.59 44.69
N ARG A 3 33.85 13.79 43.70
CA ARG A 3 34.23 14.00 42.30
C ARG A 3 33.49 15.23 41.76
N ARG A 4 34.20 16.35 41.61
CA ARG A 4 33.74 17.55 40.89
C ARG A 4 33.51 17.19 39.42
N GLY A 5 32.24 17.17 38.98
CA GLY A 5 31.90 17.14 37.56
C GLY A 5 32.25 18.48 36.91
N GLY A 6 33.22 18.47 35.99
CA GLY A 6 33.66 19.68 35.30
C GLY A 6 32.61 20.23 34.33
N PRO A 7 32.57 21.57 34.13
CA PRO A 7 31.56 22.27 33.32
C PRO A 7 31.49 21.79 31.86
N GLY A 8 32.57 21.23 31.33
CA GLY A 8 32.61 20.66 29.98
C GLY A 8 31.67 19.46 29.77
N ARG A 9 31.39 18.66 30.82
CA ARG A 9 30.44 17.54 30.70
C ARG A 9 29.00 18.01 30.64
N VAL A 10 28.66 19.07 31.37
CA VAL A 10 27.33 19.68 31.34
C VAL A 10 27.09 20.35 30.00
N PHE A 11 28.09 21.06 29.46
CA PHE A 11 28.03 21.66 28.13
C PHE A 11 27.90 20.62 27.02
N LEU A 12 28.67 19.52 27.09
CA LEU A 12 28.58 18.45 26.08
C LEU A 12 27.21 17.76 26.13
N LEU A 13 26.68 17.48 27.33
CA LEU A 13 25.35 16.92 27.51
C LEU A 13 24.26 17.87 27.03
N ALA A 14 24.38 19.18 27.33
CA ALA A 14 23.45 20.19 26.86
C ALA A 14 23.50 20.35 25.33
N LEU A 15 24.69 20.32 24.72
CA LEU A 15 24.87 20.40 23.28
C LEU A 15 24.34 19.14 22.57
N VAL A 16 24.60 17.94 23.12
CA VAL A 16 24.02 16.70 22.60
C VAL A 16 22.50 16.73 22.74
N LEU A 17 21.95 17.19 23.87
CA LEU A 17 20.51 17.34 24.04
C LEU A 17 19.91 18.34 23.04
N LEU A 18 20.57 19.48 22.81
CA LEU A 18 20.17 20.48 21.82
C LEU A 18 20.22 19.91 20.39
N LEU A 19 21.26 19.16 20.05
CA LEU A 19 21.40 18.49 18.75
C LEU A 19 20.36 17.37 18.57
N THR A 20 19.98 16.66 19.64
CA THR A 20 18.88 15.67 19.60
C THR A 20 17.49 16.30 19.54
N LEU A 21 17.34 17.54 20.01
CA LEU A 21 16.10 18.33 19.88
C LEU A 21 16.00 19.00 18.50
N GLN A 22 17.13 19.19 17.83
CA GLN A 22 17.26 19.78 16.50
C GLN A 22 17.24 18.75 15.38
N THR A 23 17.15 17.44 15.66
CA THR A 23 16.74 16.51 14.60
C THR A 23 15.31 16.89 14.26
N PRO A 24 15.03 17.44 13.05
CA PRO A 24 13.65 17.50 12.63
C PRO A 24 13.18 16.06 12.69
N ALA A 25 12.16 15.78 13.51
CA ALA A 25 11.48 14.49 13.53
C ALA A 25 11.33 14.11 12.07
N SER A 26 12.11 13.12 11.61
CA SER A 26 12.28 12.81 10.19
C SER A 26 10.88 12.78 9.60
N ALA A 27 10.53 13.82 8.84
CA ALA A 27 9.15 14.05 8.46
C ALA A 27 8.81 12.92 7.50
N ALA A 28 8.16 11.87 8.01
CA ALA A 28 7.86 10.71 7.22
C ALA A 28 6.90 11.15 6.11
N LYS A 29 7.35 11.03 4.86
CA LYS A 29 6.50 11.33 3.71
C LYS A 29 5.23 10.48 3.80
N LYS A 30 4.09 11.11 3.51
CA LYS A 30 2.80 10.43 3.50
C LYS A 30 2.41 10.09 2.08
N PRO A 31 1.84 8.90 1.84
CA PRO A 31 1.28 8.57 0.55
C PRO A 31 0.07 9.47 0.27
N CYS A 32 -0.11 9.87 -0.98
CA CYS A 32 -1.32 10.52 -1.46
C CYS A 32 -1.61 10.12 -2.90
N VAL A 33 -2.86 10.32 -3.32
CA VAL A 33 -3.31 10.14 -4.70
C VAL A 33 -3.82 11.47 -5.22
N ILE A 34 -3.28 11.90 -6.35
CA ILE A 34 -3.78 13.04 -7.12
C ILE A 34 -4.65 12.51 -8.25
N LEU A 35 -5.83 13.08 -8.42
CA LEU A 35 -6.72 12.84 -9.55
C LEU A 35 -6.76 14.10 -10.40
N PHE A 36 -6.65 13.93 -11.72
CA PHE A 36 -6.69 15.03 -12.67
C PHE A 36 -8.02 15.07 -13.42
N GLN A 37 -8.47 16.27 -13.76
CA GLN A 37 -9.61 16.47 -14.64
C GLN A 37 -9.29 15.95 -16.04
N ASP A 38 -8.09 16.23 -16.55
CA ASP A 38 -7.49 15.66 -17.76
C ASP A 38 -6.06 15.28 -17.45
N PHE A 39 -5.61 14.11 -17.92
CA PHE A 39 -4.28 13.65 -17.57
C PHE A 39 -3.22 14.49 -18.29
N PRO A 40 -2.29 15.13 -17.56
CA PRO A 40 -1.31 16.02 -18.17
C PRO A 40 -0.36 15.24 -19.09
N ALA A 41 0.09 15.86 -20.18
CA ALA A 41 1.02 15.24 -21.11
C ALA A 41 2.38 14.92 -20.45
N ASN A 42 2.79 15.70 -19.45
CA ASN A 42 3.97 15.44 -18.64
C ASN A 42 3.67 15.69 -17.15
N PRO A 43 3.15 14.68 -16.42
CA PRO A 43 2.87 14.81 -15.00
C PRO A 43 4.13 15.01 -14.16
N PHE A 44 5.26 14.43 -14.58
CA PHE A 44 6.53 14.53 -13.87
C PHE A 44 7.06 15.95 -13.82
N ALA A 45 6.97 16.69 -14.93
CA ALA A 45 7.38 18.10 -14.97
C ALA A 45 6.53 19.01 -14.07
N LEU A 46 5.24 18.70 -13.88
CA LEU A 46 4.38 19.44 -12.96
C LEU A 46 4.75 19.19 -11.49
N LEU A 47 5.27 17.99 -11.19
CA LEU A 47 5.53 17.55 -9.82
C LEU A 47 6.99 17.65 -9.39
N SER A 48 7.95 17.78 -10.32
CA SER A 48 9.39 17.73 -10.03
C SER A 48 9.88 18.77 -9.02
N THR A 49 9.18 19.91 -8.91
CA THR A 49 9.50 20.96 -7.92
C THR A 49 9.00 20.61 -6.51
N ILE A 50 8.06 19.67 -6.40
CA ILE A 50 7.38 19.30 -5.15
C ILE A 50 7.91 17.97 -4.63
N THR A 51 7.99 16.95 -5.49
CA THR A 51 8.41 15.60 -5.12
C THR A 51 8.88 14.81 -6.34
N ASN A 52 9.83 13.92 -6.11
CA ASN A 52 10.28 12.93 -7.09
C ASN A 52 9.81 11.50 -6.74
N ASP A 53 9.03 11.34 -5.66
CA ASP A 53 8.62 10.02 -5.14
C ASP A 53 7.27 9.59 -5.69
N ILE A 54 7.19 9.41 -7.00
CA ILE A 54 6.00 8.88 -7.67
C ILE A 54 6.02 7.35 -7.57
N LEU A 55 4.94 6.77 -7.08
CA LEU A 55 4.80 5.34 -6.83
C LEU A 55 4.09 4.63 -7.99
N TYR A 56 2.95 5.17 -8.43
CA TYR A 56 2.11 4.55 -9.44
C TYR A 56 1.41 5.58 -10.31
N GLU A 57 1.21 5.25 -11.57
CA GLU A 57 0.33 5.94 -12.50
C GLU A 57 -0.91 5.10 -12.78
N PHE A 58 -2.08 5.70 -12.61
CA PHE A 58 -3.37 5.09 -12.90
C PHE A 58 -4.02 5.80 -14.09
N SER A 59 -3.67 5.38 -15.30
CA SER A 59 -4.18 5.97 -16.54
C SER A 59 -5.72 5.94 -16.62
N VAL A 60 -6.34 4.83 -16.21
CA VAL A 60 -7.81 4.62 -16.27
C VAL A 60 -8.58 5.66 -15.46
N ILE A 61 -8.07 6.04 -14.28
CA ILE A 61 -8.70 7.05 -13.42
C ILE A 61 -8.01 8.41 -13.49
N ARG A 62 -7.06 8.56 -14.43
CA ARG A 62 -6.24 9.78 -14.62
C ARG A 62 -5.63 10.24 -13.30
N GLY A 63 -4.96 9.32 -12.62
CA GLY A 63 -4.43 9.55 -11.28
C GLY A 63 -2.96 9.18 -11.11
N LEU A 64 -2.33 9.76 -10.07
CA LEU A 64 -0.96 9.46 -9.66
C LEU A 64 -0.92 9.19 -8.16
N ALA A 65 -0.28 8.10 -7.75
CA ALA A 65 0.08 7.86 -6.36
C ALA A 65 1.53 8.27 -6.13
N LEU A 66 1.79 9.00 -5.04
CA LEU A 66 3.10 9.54 -4.72
C LEU A 66 3.27 9.74 -3.21
N GLN A 67 4.51 9.89 -2.75
CA GLN A 67 4.81 10.27 -1.38
C GLN A 67 5.20 11.74 -1.30
N ILE A 68 4.70 12.42 -0.26
CA ILE A 68 4.88 13.86 -0.09
C ILE A 68 4.98 14.25 1.39
N ASP A 69 5.73 15.31 1.68
CA ASP A 69 5.80 15.86 3.04
C ASP A 69 4.48 16.54 3.42
N ASP A 70 4.19 16.58 4.73
CA ASP A 70 2.93 17.08 5.29
C ASP A 70 2.57 18.52 4.91
N GLY A 71 3.54 19.33 4.50
CA GLY A 71 3.33 20.74 4.14
C GLY A 71 2.79 20.99 2.73
N PHE A 72 2.87 20.01 1.82
CA PHE A 72 2.59 20.22 0.39
C PHE A 72 1.23 19.73 -0.16
N PRO A 73 0.34 18.98 0.55
CA PRO A 73 -0.96 18.57 -0.02
C PRO A 73 -1.83 19.73 -0.50
N THR A 74 -1.80 20.87 0.18
CA THR A 74 -2.55 22.08 -0.21
C THR A 74 -1.96 22.77 -1.44
N LEU A 75 -0.65 22.67 -1.66
CA LEU A 75 0.01 23.16 -2.87
C LEU A 75 -0.41 22.33 -4.09
N LEU A 76 -0.48 21.00 -3.93
CA LEU A 76 -0.91 20.10 -5.00
C LEU A 76 -2.33 20.42 -5.50
N GLN A 77 -3.26 20.77 -4.60
CA GLN A 77 -4.62 21.13 -4.97
C GLN A 77 -4.71 22.38 -5.84
N LYS A 78 -3.68 23.24 -5.83
CA LYS A 78 -3.64 24.47 -6.63
C LYS A 78 -3.01 24.27 -8.00
N LEU A 79 -2.45 23.08 -8.28
CA LEU A 79 -1.87 22.80 -9.59
C LEU A 79 -2.96 22.75 -10.67
N PRO A 80 -2.67 23.23 -11.89
CA PRO A 80 -3.64 23.24 -12.97
C PRO A 80 -4.07 21.81 -13.32
N GLY A 81 -5.38 21.63 -13.53
CA GLY A 81 -5.96 20.33 -13.89
C GLY A 81 -6.07 19.33 -12.74
N VAL A 82 -5.61 19.64 -11.52
CA VAL A 82 -5.86 18.78 -10.35
C VAL A 82 -7.33 18.89 -9.94
N LEU A 83 -8.01 17.75 -9.97
CA LEU A 83 -9.40 17.62 -9.54
C LEU A 83 -9.47 17.35 -8.03
N ARG A 84 -8.59 16.48 -7.52
CA ARG A 84 -8.60 16.08 -6.11
C ARG A 84 -7.24 15.59 -5.66
N VAL A 85 -6.89 15.90 -4.42
CA VAL A 85 -5.77 15.29 -3.70
C VAL A 85 -6.34 14.53 -2.51
N SER A 86 -6.10 13.22 -2.43
CA SER A 86 -6.60 12.36 -1.36
C SER A 86 -5.44 11.76 -0.57
N PRO A 87 -5.44 11.83 0.76
CA PRO A 87 -4.42 11.16 1.57
C PRO A 87 -4.52 9.64 1.37
N GLY A 88 -3.36 9.00 1.23
CA GLY A 88 -3.26 7.55 1.19
C GLY A 88 -3.72 7.00 2.53
N THR A 89 -4.79 6.21 2.50
CA THR A 89 -5.36 5.59 3.70
C THR A 89 -5.16 4.09 3.62
N LEU A 90 -4.74 3.49 4.73
CA LEU A 90 -4.67 2.03 4.83
C LEU A 90 -6.09 1.48 4.98
N LEU A 91 -6.56 0.75 3.98
CA LEU A 91 -7.85 0.08 4.02
C LEU A 91 -7.70 -1.30 4.64
N ARG A 92 -8.54 -1.62 5.63
CA ARG A 92 -8.66 -3.00 6.13
C ARG A 92 -9.48 -3.82 5.15
N LEU A 93 -8.93 -4.92 4.67
CA LEU A 93 -9.65 -5.85 3.81
C LEU A 93 -10.81 -6.48 4.59
N ARG A 94 -12.02 -6.37 4.04
CA ARG A 94 -13.21 -7.06 4.54
C ARG A 94 -13.46 -8.26 3.65
N THR A 95 -12.91 -9.42 3.99
CA THR A 95 -13.17 -10.66 3.26
C THR A 95 -14.28 -11.43 3.96
N THR A 96 -15.53 -11.24 3.57
CA THR A 96 -16.61 -12.15 3.97
C THR A 96 -16.90 -13.06 2.80
N ARG A 97 -16.41 -14.31 2.85
CA ARG A 97 -16.80 -15.47 2.02
C ARG A 97 -17.36 -15.12 0.62
N SER A 98 -16.49 -15.05 -0.37
CA SER A 98 -16.77 -14.54 -1.73
C SER A 98 -18.05 -15.07 -2.38
N TRP A 99 -18.38 -16.36 -2.24
CA TRP A 99 -19.59 -16.95 -2.83
C TRP A 99 -20.89 -16.58 -2.09
N ASP A 100 -20.86 -16.61 -0.75
CA ASP A 100 -21.98 -16.17 0.09
C ASP A 100 -22.22 -14.66 -0.08
N PHE A 101 -21.13 -13.89 -0.20
CA PHE A 101 -21.17 -12.44 -0.43
C PHE A 101 -21.76 -12.06 -1.79
N LEU A 102 -21.48 -12.84 -2.83
CA LEU A 102 -22.03 -12.64 -4.16
C LEU A 102 -23.47 -13.18 -4.31
N GLY A 103 -24.04 -13.81 -3.26
CA GLY A 103 -25.36 -14.43 -3.32
C GLY A 103 -25.42 -15.66 -4.25
N LEU A 104 -24.26 -16.26 -4.52
CA LEU A 104 -24.12 -17.44 -5.38
C LEU A 104 -24.23 -18.74 -4.58
N ALA A 105 -24.11 -18.64 -3.25
CA ALA A 105 -24.36 -19.73 -2.32
C ALA A 105 -25.27 -19.29 -1.17
N GLU A 106 -26.18 -20.18 -0.77
CA GLU A 106 -27.03 -20.04 0.40
C GLU A 106 -26.89 -21.31 1.25
N ASN A 107 -26.59 -21.16 2.54
CA ASN A 107 -26.38 -22.29 3.47
C ASN A 107 -25.36 -23.33 2.98
N GLY A 108 -24.32 -22.89 2.27
CA GLY A 108 -23.27 -23.76 1.73
C GLY A 108 -23.68 -24.57 0.50
N ARG A 109 -24.81 -24.24 -0.13
CA ARG A 109 -25.25 -24.81 -1.41
C ARG A 109 -25.33 -23.73 -2.47
N GLU A 110 -25.01 -24.08 -3.70
CA GLU A 110 -25.17 -23.17 -4.83
C GLU A 110 -26.63 -22.74 -4.99
N THR A 111 -26.83 -21.48 -5.39
CA THR A 111 -28.17 -20.99 -5.73
C THR A 111 -28.54 -21.42 -7.15
N PRO A 112 -29.85 -21.57 -7.46
CA PRO A 112 -30.29 -21.88 -8.82
C PRO A 112 -29.80 -20.87 -9.87
N ALA A 113 -29.63 -19.60 -9.47
CA ALA A 113 -29.04 -18.57 -10.31
C ALA A 113 -27.60 -18.93 -10.72
N TRP A 114 -26.80 -19.45 -9.80
CA TRP A 114 -25.43 -19.87 -10.07
C TRP A 114 -25.36 -21.08 -11.02
N SER A 115 -26.16 -22.12 -10.77
CA SER A 115 -26.24 -23.29 -11.64
C SER A 115 -26.75 -22.94 -13.04
N SER A 116 -27.76 -22.06 -13.14
CA SER A 116 -28.32 -21.61 -14.43
C SER A 116 -27.32 -20.80 -15.27
N ALA A 117 -26.34 -20.16 -14.63
CA ALA A 117 -25.24 -19.46 -15.28
C ALA A 117 -24.08 -20.38 -15.67
N ASN A 118 -24.29 -21.70 -15.70
CA ASN A 118 -23.26 -22.72 -15.93
C ASN A 118 -22.03 -22.54 -15.02
N LEU A 119 -22.26 -22.13 -13.76
CA LEU A 119 -21.22 -21.86 -12.76
C LEU A 119 -20.14 -20.87 -13.24
N GLY A 120 -20.51 -19.94 -14.12
CA GLY A 120 -19.58 -18.95 -14.67
C GLY A 120 -18.59 -19.53 -15.69
N ALA A 121 -18.91 -20.66 -16.34
CA ALA A 121 -18.13 -21.15 -17.47
C ALA A 121 -17.89 -20.04 -18.50
N ASP A 122 -16.68 -20.01 -19.06
CA ASP A 122 -16.22 -19.01 -20.03
C ASP A 122 -16.25 -17.54 -19.54
N THR A 123 -16.39 -17.33 -18.23
CA THR A 123 -16.37 -16.00 -17.61
C THR A 123 -15.07 -15.76 -16.84
N ILE A 124 -14.45 -14.59 -17.03
CA ILE A 124 -13.30 -14.17 -16.24
C ILE A 124 -13.79 -13.31 -15.07
N ILE A 125 -13.54 -13.75 -13.85
CA ILE A 125 -13.84 -13.02 -12.61
C ILE A 125 -12.53 -12.46 -12.05
N GLY A 126 -12.37 -11.14 -12.10
CA GLY A 126 -11.25 -10.45 -11.46
C GLY A 126 -11.48 -10.26 -9.97
N ASN A 127 -10.65 -10.87 -9.12
CA ASN A 127 -10.68 -10.68 -7.67
C ASN A 127 -9.50 -9.80 -7.21
N ILE A 128 -9.79 -8.65 -6.60
CA ILE A 128 -8.79 -7.74 -6.04
C ILE A 128 -8.72 -8.01 -4.53
N ASP A 129 -7.78 -8.84 -4.10
CA ASP A 129 -7.59 -9.28 -2.71
C ASP A 129 -6.10 -9.59 -2.45
N THR A 130 -5.76 -10.11 -1.28
CA THR A 130 -4.44 -10.62 -0.86
C THR A 130 -3.86 -11.75 -1.72
N GLY A 131 -4.64 -12.28 -2.67
CA GLY A 131 -4.26 -13.38 -3.54
C GLY A 131 -4.89 -14.71 -3.11
N GLN A 132 -4.70 -15.75 -3.93
CA GLN A 132 -5.15 -17.10 -3.62
C GLN A 132 -3.94 -17.98 -3.31
N THR A 133 -3.98 -18.72 -2.22
CA THR A 133 -2.96 -19.73 -1.93
C THR A 133 -3.16 -20.92 -2.86
N ASN A 134 -2.22 -21.15 -3.78
CA ASN A 134 -2.22 -22.38 -4.59
C ASN A 134 -1.81 -23.57 -3.71
N ARG A 135 -2.80 -24.28 -3.18
CA ARG A 135 -2.59 -25.43 -2.28
C ARG A 135 -1.90 -26.62 -2.98
N ALA A 136 -1.87 -26.68 -4.31
CA ALA A 136 -1.20 -27.75 -5.05
C ALA A 136 0.34 -27.63 -5.06
N LEU A 137 0.90 -26.45 -4.76
CA LEU A 137 2.36 -26.23 -4.67
C LEU A 137 2.91 -26.31 -3.25
N ALA A 138 2.09 -26.66 -2.26
CA ALA A 138 2.52 -26.96 -0.90
C ALA A 138 3.20 -28.35 -0.82
N SER A 139 4.23 -28.57 -1.64
CA SER A 139 5.05 -29.78 -1.56
C SER A 139 6.12 -29.59 -0.48
N PRO A 140 6.31 -30.52 0.48
CA PRO A 140 7.21 -30.33 1.64
C PRO A 140 8.71 -30.20 1.32
N ARG A 141 9.10 -30.23 0.04
CA ARG A 141 10.50 -30.42 -0.38
C ARG A 141 11.06 -29.38 -1.34
N VAL A 142 10.37 -28.26 -1.54
CA VAL A 142 11.01 -27.08 -2.14
C VAL A 142 11.66 -26.32 -0.99
N ARG A 143 12.98 -26.43 -0.85
CA ARG A 143 13.74 -25.47 -0.02
C ARG A 143 13.51 -24.10 -0.64
N GLN A 144 12.61 -23.32 -0.04
CA GLN A 144 12.46 -21.92 -0.35
C GLN A 144 13.82 -21.26 -0.02
N GLY A 145 14.42 -20.61 -1.01
CA GLY A 145 15.56 -19.72 -0.79
C GLY A 145 15.19 -18.60 0.18
N PRO A 146 16.16 -17.79 0.63
CA PRO A 146 16.08 -16.95 1.83
C PRO A 146 15.05 -15.80 1.80
N PHE A 147 14.16 -15.77 0.83
CA PHE A 147 13.16 -14.73 0.62
C PHE A 147 11.82 -14.97 1.35
N PHE A 148 11.60 -16.19 1.86
CA PHE A 148 10.43 -16.50 2.69
C PHE A 148 10.89 -16.81 4.11
N GLN A 149 11.19 -15.76 4.86
CA GLN A 149 11.28 -15.88 6.32
C GLN A 149 10.12 -15.12 6.93
N GLU A 150 9.32 -15.87 7.67
CA GLU A 150 8.20 -15.41 8.48
C GLU A 150 8.72 -14.36 9.47
N LEU A 151 8.46 -13.08 9.18
CA LEU A 151 8.83 -12.00 10.09
C LEU A 151 7.84 -11.97 11.25
N ASP A 152 8.35 -12.49 12.36
CA ASP A 152 7.93 -12.30 13.74
C ASP A 152 7.12 -11.01 13.94
N GLN A 153 5.99 -11.18 14.62
CA GLN A 153 4.99 -10.15 14.82
C GLN A 153 5.44 -9.20 15.94
N SER A 154 6.03 -8.06 15.56
CA SER A 154 6.15 -6.89 16.44
C SER A 154 5.28 -5.73 15.96
N PRO A 155 4.72 -4.91 16.88
CA PRO A 155 3.73 -3.90 16.56
C PRO A 155 4.42 -2.62 16.09
N GLY A 156 4.31 -2.31 14.82
CA GLY A 156 4.77 -1.03 14.28
C GLY A 156 5.11 -1.13 12.80
N SER A 157 4.13 -0.80 11.95
CA SER A 157 4.29 -0.46 10.53
C SER A 157 4.91 -1.54 9.63
N LYS A 158 4.05 -2.30 8.92
CA LYS A 158 4.46 -3.11 7.77
C LYS A 158 4.10 -2.38 6.48
N VAL A 159 5.11 -1.97 5.72
CA VAL A 159 4.97 -1.62 4.29
C VAL A 159 4.94 -2.95 3.54
N LEU A 160 3.81 -3.26 2.89
CA LEU A 160 3.67 -4.48 2.11
C LEU A 160 3.72 -4.12 0.62
N GLN A 161 4.83 -4.46 -0.03
CA GLN A 161 4.93 -4.42 -1.48
C GLN A 161 4.20 -5.65 -2.03
N LEU A 162 3.04 -5.44 -2.64
CA LEU A 162 2.20 -6.51 -3.16
C LEU A 162 2.65 -6.92 -4.57
N PRO A 163 2.98 -8.20 -4.82
CA PRO A 163 3.11 -8.71 -6.18
C PRO A 163 1.72 -8.88 -6.81
N VAL A 164 1.50 -8.24 -7.96
CA VAL A 164 0.36 -8.53 -8.84
C VAL A 164 0.62 -9.89 -9.52
N SER A 165 -0.05 -10.93 -9.05
CA SER A 165 -0.13 -12.21 -9.77
C SER A 165 -1.46 -12.29 -10.51
N SER A 166 -1.44 -12.07 -11.83
CA SER A 166 -2.58 -12.41 -12.70
C SER A 166 -2.57 -13.92 -12.96
N THR A 167 -3.11 -14.70 -12.03
CA THR A 167 -3.36 -16.12 -12.32
C THR A 167 -4.81 -16.29 -12.73
N ALA A 168 -5.05 -16.50 -14.02
CA ALA A 168 -6.31 -17.03 -14.51
C ALA A 168 -6.41 -18.49 -14.04
N CYS A 169 -7.29 -18.78 -13.09
CA CYS A 169 -7.62 -20.16 -12.76
C CYS A 169 -8.42 -20.76 -13.91
N ARG A 170 -7.76 -21.54 -14.78
CA ARG A 170 -8.45 -22.44 -15.71
C ARG A 170 -8.92 -23.65 -14.92
N CYS A 171 -10.18 -23.65 -14.49
CA CYS A 171 -10.83 -24.88 -14.03
C CYS A 171 -10.92 -25.83 -15.22
N SER A 172 -10.08 -26.87 -15.23
CA SER A 172 -10.30 -28.03 -16.11
C SER A 172 -11.23 -28.96 -15.34
N LEU A 173 -12.36 -29.31 -15.95
CA LEU A 173 -13.28 -30.35 -15.48
C LEU A 173 -12.57 -31.71 -15.44
#